data_AF-A0A3L7X1U4-F1
#
_entry.id   AF-A0A3L7X1U4-F1
#
_cell.length_a   1.000
_cell.length_b   1.000
_cell.length_c   1.000
_cell.angle_alpha   90.00
_cell.angle_beta   90.00
_cell.angle_gamma   90.00
#
_symmetry.space_group_name_H-M   'P 1'
#
loop_
_entity.id
_entity.type
_entity.pdbx_description
1 polymer ?
#
loop_
_entity_poly.entity_id
_entity_poly.type
_entity_poly.pdbx_seq_one_letter_code
_entity_poly.pdbx_strand_id
1 'polypeptide(L)'
;MPPVVEAAPPTPPPPVVKKPIKALSSSVRNGKAGSEPPSTFLLIKDKVQQELINDLKQNPSSLDLESGRQIIEPIFGRAVVSAGLVLSRTERQNLYDMIVADILGFGPLQPLLDDESISEIMVNGPYQIYIERGGKLVLSDVKFQDNAHVLRIIERILAPLGRRVDESSPMVDARLPDGSRVNAIIPPLAIDGPGITIRKFSKKPLTIEDLIRFGSFTEEFSKFIEACVISHLNIIVSGG
;
A
#
# COMPACT_ATOMS: atom_id res chain seq x y z
N MET A 1 59.44 40.86 9.62
CA MET A 1 58.54 42.00 9.86
C MET A 1 58.01 42.47 8.51
N PRO A 2 56.69 42.63 8.28
CA PRO A 2 55.50 42.21 9.04
C PRO A 2 54.84 40.94 8.44
N PRO A 3 53.85 40.32 9.12
CA PRO A 3 53.21 39.07 8.67
C PRO A 3 52.07 39.32 7.67
N VAL A 4 51.90 38.37 6.74
CA VAL A 4 50.75 38.29 5.82
C VAL A 4 49.53 37.85 6.63
N VAL A 5 48.56 38.75 6.78
CA VAL A 5 47.28 38.45 7.42
C VAL A 5 46.39 37.75 6.39
N GLU A 6 46.19 36.45 6.60
CA GLU A 6 45.28 35.60 5.84
C GLU A 6 43.83 35.98 6.19
N ALA A 7 43.07 36.43 5.18
CA ALA A 7 41.68 36.83 5.35
C ALA A 7 40.78 35.58 5.46
N ALA A 8 40.03 35.48 6.57
CA ALA A 8 39.07 34.41 6.80
C ALA A 8 37.94 34.41 5.74
N PRO A 9 37.41 33.24 5.33
CA PRO A 9 36.28 33.16 4.40
C PRO A 9 34.97 33.66 5.06
N PRO A 10 34.04 34.25 4.28
CA PRO A 10 32.80 34.79 4.82
C PRO A 10 31.85 33.69 5.30
N THR A 11 31.24 33.91 6.46
CA THR A 11 30.19 33.07 7.05
C THR A 11 28.94 33.02 6.18
N PRO A 12 28.27 31.86 6.04
CA PRO A 12 27.02 31.76 5.28
C PRO A 12 25.87 32.49 6.01
N PRO A 13 24.90 33.07 5.28
CA PRO A 13 23.77 33.78 5.88
C PRO A 13 22.82 32.80 6.61
N PRO A 14 22.11 33.25 7.65
CA PRO A 14 21.21 32.41 8.44
C PRO A 14 19.97 31.97 7.63
N PRO A 15 19.38 30.80 7.96
CA PRO A 15 18.24 30.25 7.23
C PRO A 15 16.97 31.09 7.43
N VAL A 16 16.29 31.40 6.33
CA VAL A 16 15.02 32.14 6.30
C VAL A 16 13.90 31.26 6.85
N VAL A 17 13.40 31.61 8.04
CA VAL A 17 12.21 31.02 8.65
C VAL A 17 10.96 31.50 7.90
N LYS A 18 10.30 30.62 7.14
CA LYS A 18 8.99 30.92 6.52
C LYS A 18 7.87 30.76 7.57
N LYS A 19 7.25 31.88 7.95
CA LYS A 19 6.02 31.94 8.77
C LYS A 19 4.78 31.44 7.99
N PRO A 20 3.73 30.94 8.68
CA PRO A 20 2.56 30.34 8.06
C PRO A 20 1.65 31.40 7.45
N ILE A 21 1.20 31.18 6.21
CA ILE A 21 0.23 32.05 5.54
C ILE A 21 -1.18 31.58 5.93
N LYS A 22 -1.94 32.49 6.53
CA LYS A 22 -3.35 32.33 6.90
C LYS A 22 -4.25 32.72 5.72
N ALA A 23 -5.32 31.95 5.57
CA ALA A 23 -6.50 32.05 4.70
C ALA A 23 -6.71 33.34 3.87
N LEU A 24 -6.94 33.15 2.56
CA LEU A 24 -7.86 33.95 1.77
C LEU A 24 -8.83 33.05 1.01
N SER A 25 -10.12 33.33 1.22
CA SER A 25 -11.27 32.77 0.54
C SER A 25 -11.48 33.35 -0.86
N SER A 26 -12.21 32.58 -1.66
CA SER A 26 -12.96 32.93 -2.88
C SER A 26 -12.17 33.27 -4.16
N SER A 27 -12.15 32.33 -5.11
CA SER A 27 -13.01 32.43 -6.30
C SER A 27 -12.84 31.23 -7.24
N VAL A 28 -14.00 30.75 -7.68
CA VAL A 28 -14.30 29.62 -8.56
C VAL A 28 -13.47 29.58 -9.84
N ARG A 29 -12.82 28.43 -10.13
CA ARG A 29 -12.62 27.92 -11.50
C ARG A 29 -12.68 26.38 -11.55
N ASN A 30 -13.56 25.91 -12.45
CA ASN A 30 -13.82 24.54 -12.88
C ASN A 30 -12.56 23.68 -13.11
N GLY A 31 -12.64 22.40 -12.74
CA GLY A 31 -11.80 21.36 -13.35
C GLY A 31 -11.62 20.09 -12.52
N LYS A 32 -12.37 19.04 -12.89
CA LYS A 32 -12.22 17.61 -12.56
C LYS A 32 -12.51 17.18 -11.12
N ALA A 33 -13.65 16.51 -10.99
CA ALA A 33 -14.05 15.71 -9.83
C ALA A 33 -12.97 14.67 -9.51
N GLY A 34 -12.28 14.87 -8.39
CA GLY A 34 -11.61 13.79 -7.68
C GLY A 34 -12.68 12.87 -7.12
N SER A 35 -12.59 11.59 -7.46
CA SER A 35 -13.52 10.56 -7.02
C SER A 35 -13.34 10.26 -5.53
N GLU A 36 -13.96 11.07 -4.68
CA GLU A 36 -14.37 10.56 -3.36
C GLU A 36 -15.32 9.38 -3.62
N PRO A 37 -15.15 8.22 -2.96
CA PRO A 37 -16.18 7.20 -3.02
C PRO A 37 -17.48 7.84 -2.54
N PRO A 38 -18.59 7.73 -3.30
CA PRO A 38 -19.84 8.38 -2.94
C PRO A 38 -20.20 7.98 -1.51
N SER A 39 -20.64 8.92 -0.68
CA SER A 39 -21.05 8.69 0.73
C SER A 39 -21.94 7.46 0.93
N THR A 40 -22.69 7.11 -0.11
CA THR A 40 -23.43 5.86 -0.33
C THR A 40 -22.61 4.58 -0.10
N PHE A 41 -21.37 4.50 -0.62
CA PHE A 41 -20.47 3.36 -0.45
C PHE A 41 -20.13 3.11 1.03
N LEU A 42 -19.79 4.18 1.77
CA LEU A 42 -19.44 4.08 3.19
C LEU A 42 -20.63 3.63 4.04
N LEU A 43 -21.84 4.11 3.74
CA LEU A 43 -23.07 3.74 4.45
C LEU A 43 -23.45 2.27 4.22
N ILE A 44 -23.34 1.78 2.98
CA ILE A 44 -23.62 0.37 2.69
C ILE A 44 -22.55 -0.51 3.30
N LYS A 45 -21.28 -0.11 3.18
CA LYS A 45 -20.16 -0.83 3.76
C LYS A 45 -20.36 -1.01 5.25
N ASP A 46 -20.64 0.06 5.99
CA ASP A 46 -20.82 -0.01 7.44
C ASP A 46 -22.00 -0.91 7.81
N LYS A 47 -23.15 -0.81 7.12
CA LYS A 47 -24.29 -1.71 7.34
C LYS A 47 -23.96 -3.17 7.05
N VAL A 48 -23.35 -3.46 5.90
CA VAL A 48 -22.97 -4.82 5.51
C VAL A 48 -21.94 -5.38 6.48
N GLN A 49 -20.97 -4.57 6.90
CA GLN A 49 -19.94 -4.97 7.84
C GLN A 49 -20.53 -5.26 9.22
N GLN A 50 -21.48 -4.46 9.72
CA GLN A 50 -22.15 -4.71 11.00
C GLN A 50 -23.04 -5.97 10.96
N GLU A 51 -23.82 -6.16 9.90
CA GLU A 51 -24.65 -7.36 9.74
C GLU A 51 -23.79 -8.62 9.56
N LEU A 52 -22.71 -8.52 8.80
CA LEU A 52 -21.79 -9.63 8.63
C LEU A 52 -21.00 -9.95 9.91
N ILE A 53 -20.55 -8.95 10.66
CA ILE A 53 -19.91 -9.18 11.98
C ILE A 53 -20.89 -9.90 12.91
N ASN A 54 -22.17 -9.56 12.88
CA ASN A 54 -23.19 -10.24 13.67
C ASN A 54 -23.44 -11.69 13.20
N ASP A 55 -23.45 -11.96 11.89
CA ASP A 55 -23.58 -13.32 11.34
C ASP A 55 -22.32 -14.17 11.56
N LEU A 56 -21.12 -13.60 11.40
CA LEU A 56 -19.83 -14.27 11.64
C LEU A 56 -19.62 -14.62 13.12
N LYS A 57 -20.10 -13.76 14.04
CA LYS A 57 -20.12 -14.09 15.49
C LYS A 57 -20.99 -15.31 15.81
N GLN A 58 -22.00 -15.58 14.98
CA GLN A 58 -22.89 -16.74 15.14
C GLN A 58 -22.34 -18.00 14.45
N ASN A 59 -21.51 -17.86 13.41
CA ASN A 59 -20.93 -18.98 12.65
C ASN A 59 -19.41 -18.83 12.39
N PRO A 60 -18.55 -19.08 13.40
CA PRO A 60 -17.10 -18.86 13.33
C PRO A 60 -16.32 -19.81 12.39
N SER A 61 -16.97 -20.85 11.85
CA SER A 61 -16.33 -21.95 11.09
C SER A 61 -16.20 -21.70 9.58
N SER A 62 -16.54 -20.52 9.06
CA SER A 62 -16.56 -20.21 7.62
C SER A 62 -15.49 -19.18 7.24
N LEU A 63 -14.22 -19.58 7.34
CA LEU A 63 -13.06 -18.75 7.00
C LEU A 63 -12.44 -19.09 5.63
N ASP A 64 -13.09 -19.96 4.85
CA ASP A 64 -12.65 -20.21 3.48
C ASP A 64 -13.19 -19.13 2.51
N LEU A 65 -12.39 -18.77 1.50
CA LEU A 65 -12.68 -17.71 0.54
C LEU A 65 -13.94 -17.96 -0.31
N GLU A 66 -14.30 -19.22 -0.54
CA GLU A 66 -15.44 -19.65 -1.36
C GLU A 66 -16.75 -19.68 -0.55
N SER A 67 -16.73 -20.31 0.63
CA SER A 67 -17.83 -20.31 1.59
C SER A 67 -18.12 -18.91 2.11
N GLY A 68 -17.09 -18.08 2.31
CA GLY A 68 -17.26 -16.68 2.69
C GLY A 68 -18.04 -15.88 1.65
N ARG A 69 -17.74 -16.06 0.35
CA ARG A 69 -18.48 -15.39 -0.74
C ARG A 69 -19.95 -15.77 -0.77
N GLN A 70 -20.25 -17.06 -0.58
CA GLN A 70 -21.63 -17.58 -0.53
C GLN A 70 -22.44 -17.02 0.64
N ILE A 71 -21.79 -16.68 1.75
CA ILE A 71 -22.43 -16.05 2.91
C ILE A 71 -22.62 -14.54 2.69
N ILE A 72 -21.64 -13.86 2.10
CA ILE A 72 -21.66 -12.41 1.91
C ILE A 72 -22.73 -11.98 0.89
N GLU A 73 -22.94 -12.75 -0.18
CA GLU A 73 -23.87 -12.39 -1.25
C GLU A 73 -25.34 -12.18 -0.80
N PRO A 74 -25.97 -13.09 -0.02
CA PRO A 74 -27.32 -12.85 0.48
C PRO A 74 -27.41 -11.70 1.50
N ILE A 75 -26.36 -11.48 2.30
CA ILE A 75 -26.31 -10.36 3.26
C ILE A 75 -26.21 -9.03 2.51
N PHE A 76 -25.28 -8.95 1.55
CA PHE A 76 -25.14 -7.79 0.67
C PHE A 76 -26.44 -7.46 -0.06
N GLY A 77 -27.12 -8.47 -0.60
CA GLY A 77 -28.41 -8.30 -1.27
C GLY A 77 -29.47 -7.65 -0.37
N ARG A 78 -29.59 -8.12 0.89
CA ARG A 78 -30.52 -7.55 1.88
C ARG A 78 -30.14 -6.13 2.28
N ALA A 79 -28.85 -5.87 2.50
CA ALA A 79 -28.35 -4.54 2.89
C ALA A 79 -28.59 -3.48 1.80
N VAL A 80 -28.39 -3.81 0.52
CA VAL A 80 -28.66 -2.90 -0.61
C VAL A 80 -30.15 -2.54 -0.69
N VAL A 81 -31.04 -3.52 -0.49
CA VAL A 81 -32.50 -3.29 -0.48
C VAL A 81 -32.92 -2.45 0.74
N SER A 82 -32.41 -2.76 1.93
CA SER A 82 -32.66 -2.02 3.18
C SER A 82 -32.15 -0.57 3.11
N ALA A 83 -31.06 -0.33 2.39
CA ALA A 83 -30.53 1.01 2.15
C ALA A 83 -31.34 1.82 1.11
N GLY A 84 -32.28 1.19 0.38
CA GLY A 84 -33.11 1.86 -0.63
C GLY A 84 -32.34 2.34 -1.86
N LEU A 85 -31.21 1.70 -2.19
CA LEU A 85 -30.32 2.18 -3.23
C LEU A 85 -30.62 1.56 -4.59
N VAL A 86 -30.73 2.42 -5.60
CA VAL A 86 -30.84 2.01 -7.00
C VAL A 86 -29.43 2.06 -7.61
N LEU A 87 -28.84 0.88 -7.79
CA LEU A 87 -27.52 0.73 -8.39
C LEU A 87 -27.65 0.06 -9.76
N SER A 88 -26.86 0.49 -10.73
CA SER A 88 -26.68 -0.27 -11.96
C SER A 88 -26.03 -1.63 -11.68
N ARG A 89 -26.16 -2.57 -12.62
CA ARG A 89 -25.53 -3.90 -12.49
C ARG A 89 -24.02 -3.80 -12.25
N THR A 90 -23.35 -2.89 -12.94
CA THR A 90 -21.90 -2.67 -12.80
C THR A 90 -21.54 -2.08 -11.45
N GLU A 91 -22.27 -1.07 -10.96
CA GLU A 91 -22.02 -0.48 -9.63
C GLU A 91 -22.27 -1.47 -8.51
N ARG A 92 -23.32 -2.29 -8.62
CA ARG A 92 -23.61 -3.36 -7.67
C ARG A 92 -22.48 -4.38 -7.61
N GLN A 93 -21.96 -4.80 -8.77
CA GLN A 93 -20.85 -5.75 -8.85
C GLN A 93 -19.57 -5.17 -8.25
N ASN A 94 -19.20 -3.95 -8.63
CA ASN A 94 -18.02 -3.26 -8.09
C ASN A 94 -18.11 -3.11 -6.56
N LEU A 95 -19.28 -2.72 -6.05
CA LEU A 95 -19.52 -2.57 -4.62
C LEU A 95 -19.42 -3.91 -3.89
N TYR A 96 -19.98 -4.98 -4.46
CA TYR A 96 -19.86 -6.33 -3.92
C TYR A 96 -18.40 -6.78 -3.86
N ASP A 97 -17.64 -6.62 -4.94
CA ASP A 97 -16.24 -7.03 -5.01
C ASP A 97 -15.38 -6.23 -4.01
N MET A 98 -15.65 -4.93 -3.84
CA MET A 98 -14.99 -4.11 -2.81
C MET A 98 -15.30 -4.59 -1.40
N ILE A 99 -16.56 -4.95 -1.11
CA ILE A 99 -16.99 -5.46 0.19
C ILE A 99 -16.35 -6.83 0.47
N VAL A 100 -16.38 -7.73 -0.51
CA VAL A 100 -15.73 -9.04 -0.41
C VAL A 100 -14.24 -8.90 -0.19
N ALA A 101 -13.56 -8.00 -0.90
CA ALA A 101 -12.14 -7.72 -0.68
C ALA A 101 -11.88 -7.16 0.73
N ASP A 102 -12.77 -6.32 1.26
CA ASP A 102 -12.66 -5.76 2.62
C ASP A 102 -12.88 -6.82 3.71
N ILE A 103 -13.75 -7.78 3.46
CA ILE A 103 -14.12 -8.81 4.43
C ILE A 103 -13.15 -10.01 4.37
N LEU A 104 -12.86 -10.51 3.18
CA LEU A 104 -12.12 -11.75 2.95
C LEU A 104 -10.71 -11.53 2.41
N GLY A 105 -10.44 -10.38 1.80
CA GLY A 105 -9.14 -10.03 1.21
C GLY A 105 -8.36 -8.99 2.02
N PHE A 106 -7.48 -8.28 1.33
CA PHE A 106 -6.63 -7.21 1.89
C PHE A 106 -7.30 -5.82 1.86
N GLY A 107 -8.62 -5.79 1.72
CA GLY A 107 -9.43 -4.57 1.71
C GLY A 107 -8.97 -3.56 0.67
N PRO A 108 -8.76 -2.28 1.04
CA PRO A 108 -8.37 -1.23 0.11
C PRO A 108 -7.05 -1.52 -0.64
N LEU A 109 -6.19 -2.40 -0.11
CA LEU A 109 -4.92 -2.75 -0.74
C LEU A 109 -5.07 -3.74 -1.89
N GLN A 110 -6.19 -4.48 -1.98
CA GLN A 110 -6.36 -5.55 -2.96
C GLN A 110 -6.09 -5.07 -4.41
N PRO A 111 -6.66 -3.95 -4.89
CA PRO A 111 -6.39 -3.47 -6.25
C PRO A 111 -4.92 -3.10 -6.49
N LEU A 112 -4.20 -2.64 -5.45
CA LEU A 112 -2.78 -2.27 -5.54
C LEU A 112 -1.88 -3.53 -5.55
N LEU A 113 -2.27 -4.55 -4.80
CA LEU A 113 -1.59 -5.86 -4.81
C LEU A 113 -1.78 -6.58 -6.14
N ASP A 114 -2.94 -6.44 -6.77
CA ASP A 114 -3.23 -7.07 -8.06
C ASP A 114 -2.54 -6.35 -9.24
N ASP A 115 -2.18 -5.06 -9.11
CA ASP A 115 -1.52 -4.28 -10.16
C ASP A 115 -0.02 -4.63 -10.29
N GLU A 116 0.35 -5.39 -11.32
CA GLU A 116 1.73 -5.81 -11.59
C GLU A 116 2.70 -4.65 -11.90
N SER A 117 2.21 -3.44 -12.19
CA SER A 117 3.07 -2.26 -12.41
C SER A 117 3.62 -1.67 -11.11
N ILE A 118 3.05 -2.04 -9.96
CA ILE A 118 3.45 -1.55 -8.64
C ILE A 118 4.51 -2.47 -8.05
N SER A 119 5.66 -1.91 -7.65
CA SER A 119 6.76 -2.63 -7.01
C SER A 119 6.69 -2.59 -5.49
N GLU A 120 6.18 -1.50 -4.92
CA GLU A 120 6.12 -1.31 -3.47
C GLU A 120 4.84 -0.54 -3.08
N ILE A 121 4.28 -0.89 -1.92
CA ILE A 121 3.12 -0.23 -1.32
C ILE A 121 3.50 0.16 0.11
N MET A 122 3.36 1.44 0.45
CA MET A 122 3.66 1.99 1.77
C MET A 122 2.42 2.65 2.36
N VAL A 123 1.92 2.10 3.45
CA VAL A 123 0.80 2.63 4.24
C VAL A 123 1.39 3.35 5.44
N ASN A 124 1.23 4.68 5.48
CA ASN A 124 1.65 5.53 6.57
C ASN A 124 0.40 6.03 7.31
N GLY A 125 -0.29 5.11 7.98
CA GLY A 125 -1.61 5.36 8.55
C GLY A 125 -2.74 5.30 7.50
N PRO A 126 -3.98 5.63 7.92
CA PRO A 126 -5.17 5.27 7.16
C PRO A 126 -5.38 6.12 5.90
N TYR A 127 -4.82 7.32 5.84
CA TYR A 127 -5.11 8.29 4.78
C TYR A 127 -3.94 8.55 3.83
N GLN A 128 -2.77 8.00 4.12
CA GLN A 128 -1.56 8.22 3.34
C GLN A 128 -1.00 6.88 2.87
N ILE A 129 -1.37 6.49 1.66
CA ILE A 129 -0.88 5.28 1.02
C ILE A 129 -0.09 5.67 -0.23
N TYR A 130 1.20 5.38 -0.21
CA TYR A 130 2.11 5.58 -1.32
C TYR A 130 2.32 4.27 -2.07
N ILE A 131 2.51 4.39 -3.38
CA ILE A 131 2.86 3.28 -4.25
C ILE A 131 4.10 3.65 -5.04
N GLU A 132 4.97 2.67 -5.26
CA GLU A 132 6.09 2.81 -6.18
C GLU A 132 5.72 2.20 -7.53
N ARG A 133 5.83 3.00 -8.60
CA ARG A 133 5.63 2.56 -9.98
C ARG A 133 6.80 3.01 -10.83
N GLY A 134 7.55 2.05 -11.38
CA GLY A 134 8.72 2.34 -12.22
C GLY A 134 9.79 3.18 -11.52
N GLY A 135 10.09 2.89 -10.25
CA GLY A 135 11.09 3.60 -9.46
C GLY A 135 10.65 4.97 -8.91
N LYS A 136 9.37 5.33 -9.07
CA LYS A 136 8.83 6.61 -8.60
C LYS A 136 7.75 6.39 -7.56
N LEU A 137 7.89 7.09 -6.45
CA LEU A 137 6.92 7.09 -5.37
C LEU A 137 5.78 8.08 -5.67
N VAL A 138 4.55 7.60 -5.58
CA VAL A 138 3.32 8.36 -5.89
C VAL A 138 2.31 8.15 -4.79
N LEU A 139 1.63 9.22 -4.35
CA LEU A 139 0.50 9.10 -3.43
C LEU A 139 -0.70 8.51 -4.18
N SER A 140 -1.26 7.43 -3.65
CA SER A 140 -2.45 6.79 -4.22
C SER A 140 -3.74 7.45 -3.73
N ASP A 141 -4.81 7.30 -4.50
CA ASP A 141 -6.17 7.74 -4.10
C ASP A 141 -6.84 6.78 -3.10
N VAL A 142 -6.22 5.61 -2.85
CA VAL A 142 -6.73 4.60 -1.93
C VAL A 142 -6.57 5.10 -0.50
N LYS A 143 -7.61 4.88 0.32
CA LYS A 143 -7.63 5.22 1.75
C LYS A 143 -8.28 4.10 2.55
N PHE A 144 -7.78 3.88 3.75
CA PHE A 144 -8.49 3.17 4.80
C PHE A 144 -9.52 4.10 5.46
N GLN A 145 -10.35 3.50 6.32
CA GLN A 145 -11.36 4.24 7.06
C GLN A 145 -10.73 4.93 8.28
N ASP A 146 -9.94 4.17 9.05
CA ASP A 146 -9.33 4.61 10.29
C ASP A 146 -8.14 3.70 10.65
N ASN A 147 -7.46 4.02 11.75
CA ASN A 147 -6.35 3.21 12.28
C ASN A 147 -6.79 1.77 12.62
N ALA A 148 -8.01 1.60 13.12
CA ALA A 148 -8.53 0.27 13.47
C ALA A 148 -8.69 -0.61 12.23
N HIS A 149 -9.04 -0.03 11.09
CA HIS A 149 -9.12 -0.73 9.81
C HIS A 149 -7.74 -1.20 9.36
N VAL A 150 -6.71 -0.35 9.45
CA VAL A 150 -5.34 -0.76 9.12
C VAL A 150 -4.88 -1.92 10.01
N LEU A 151 -5.13 -1.87 11.32
CA LEU A 151 -4.79 -2.94 12.26
C LEU A 151 -5.46 -4.28 11.89
N ARG A 152 -6.76 -4.26 11.57
CA ARG A 152 -7.48 -5.46 11.11
C ARG A 152 -6.85 -6.09 9.87
N ILE A 153 -6.39 -5.26 8.93
CA ILE A 153 -5.71 -5.74 7.71
C ILE A 153 -4.32 -6.29 8.04
N ILE A 154 -3.56 -5.68 8.96
CA ILE A 154 -2.28 -6.22 9.43
C ILE A 154 -2.49 -7.61 10.04
N GLU A 155 -3.43 -7.75 10.98
CA GLU A 155 -3.73 -9.04 11.61
C GLU A 155 -4.09 -10.11 10.57
N ARG A 156 -4.87 -9.75 9.55
CA ARG A 156 -5.27 -10.66 8.48
C ARG A 156 -4.11 -11.08 7.59
N ILE A 157 -3.17 -10.18 7.28
CA ILE A 157 -1.96 -10.51 6.53
C ILE A 157 -1.09 -11.50 7.33
N LEU A 158 -1.00 -11.33 8.64
CA LEU A 158 -0.12 -12.11 9.51
C LEU A 158 -0.72 -13.45 9.97
N ALA A 159 -2.05 -13.53 10.10
CA ALA A 159 -2.77 -14.72 10.55
C ALA A 159 -2.41 -16.02 9.80
N PRO A 160 -2.43 -16.08 8.45
CA PRO A 160 -2.06 -17.29 7.73
C PRO A 160 -0.57 -17.61 7.82
N LEU A 161 0.26 -16.64 8.19
CA LEU A 161 1.71 -16.80 8.37
C LEU A 161 2.08 -17.27 9.79
N GLY A 162 1.10 -17.41 10.68
CA GLY A 162 1.33 -17.74 12.09
C GLY A 162 2.08 -16.66 12.86
N ARG A 163 2.06 -15.42 12.36
CA ARG A 163 2.71 -14.26 12.99
C ARG A 163 1.67 -13.41 13.72
N ARG A 164 2.13 -12.65 14.71
CA ARG A 164 1.30 -11.73 15.50
C ARG A 164 2.04 -10.44 15.72
N VAL A 165 1.30 -9.37 15.92
CA VAL A 165 1.80 -8.05 16.30
C VAL A 165 0.92 -7.55 17.44
N ASP A 166 1.54 -7.07 18.51
CA ASP A 166 0.86 -6.56 19.69
C ASP A 166 1.71 -5.47 20.36
N GLU A 167 1.22 -4.86 21.43
CA GLU A 167 1.95 -3.77 22.11
C GLU A 167 3.29 -4.21 22.72
N SER A 168 3.50 -5.51 22.98
CA SER A 168 4.76 -6.04 23.48
C SER A 168 5.78 -6.31 22.35
N SER A 169 5.27 -6.63 21.16
CA SER A 169 6.02 -6.84 19.92
C SER A 169 5.40 -6.02 18.76
N PRO A 170 5.55 -4.68 18.76
CA PRO A 170 4.81 -3.78 17.88
C PRO A 170 5.34 -3.69 16.44
N MET A 171 6.29 -4.54 16.06
CA MET A 171 6.86 -4.60 14.71
C MET A 171 7.07 -6.05 14.29
N VAL A 172 6.78 -6.33 13.01
CA VAL A 172 6.93 -7.68 12.46
C VAL A 172 7.32 -7.65 10.99
N ASP A 173 8.22 -8.56 10.63
CA ASP A 173 8.60 -8.86 9.25
C ASP A 173 8.08 -10.24 8.86
N ALA A 174 7.50 -10.34 7.67
CA ALA A 174 6.92 -11.57 7.16
C ALA A 174 7.08 -11.68 5.63
N ARG A 175 6.94 -12.91 5.13
CA ARG A 175 6.95 -13.20 3.70
C ARG A 175 5.60 -13.79 3.30
N LEU A 176 4.95 -13.14 2.35
CA LEU A 176 3.67 -13.58 1.79
C LEU A 176 3.86 -14.83 0.91
N PRO A 177 2.80 -15.62 0.68
CA PRO A 177 2.87 -16.82 -0.17
C PRO A 177 3.27 -16.54 -1.63
N ASP A 178 3.02 -15.33 -2.13
CA ASP A 178 3.44 -14.87 -3.45
C ASP A 178 4.94 -14.51 -3.52
N GLY A 179 5.66 -14.60 -2.40
CA GLY A 179 7.08 -14.27 -2.27
C GLY A 179 7.36 -12.83 -1.85
N SER A 180 6.34 -11.96 -1.81
CA SER A 180 6.43 -10.57 -1.41
C SER A 180 6.83 -10.44 0.07
N ARG A 181 7.51 -9.35 0.42
CA ARG A 181 7.92 -9.07 1.80
C ARG A 181 6.99 -8.03 2.42
N VAL A 182 6.58 -8.26 3.65
CA VAL A 182 5.74 -7.35 4.41
C VAL A 182 6.46 -6.98 5.69
N ASN A 183 6.55 -5.68 5.95
CA ASN A 183 6.85 -5.13 7.25
C ASN A 183 5.59 -4.43 7.78
N ALA A 184 5.24 -4.69 9.03
CA ALA A 184 4.14 -3.99 9.71
C ALA A 184 4.63 -3.44 11.03
N ILE A 185 4.17 -2.24 11.36
CA ILE A 185 4.50 -1.53 12.60
C ILE A 185 3.23 -0.92 13.19
N ILE A 186 3.05 -1.02 14.50
CA ILE A 186 1.86 -0.52 15.19
C ILE A 186 2.26 0.40 16.36
N PRO A 187 1.32 1.18 16.92
CA PRO A 187 1.56 1.89 18.19
C PRO A 187 2.01 0.92 19.30
N PRO A 188 2.92 1.33 20.20
CA PRO A 188 3.42 2.70 20.39
C PRO A 188 4.59 3.11 19.50
N LEU A 189 5.19 2.22 18.69
CA LEU A 189 6.33 2.59 17.84
C LEU A 189 5.93 3.49 16.67
N ALA A 190 4.72 3.30 16.14
CA ALA A 190 4.18 4.09 15.05
C ALA A 190 3.34 5.27 15.59
N ILE A 191 4.00 6.42 15.80
CA ILE A 191 3.40 7.62 16.44
C ILE A 191 2.19 8.14 15.64
N ASP A 192 2.31 8.16 14.32
CA ASP A 192 1.29 8.68 13.41
C ASP A 192 0.18 7.65 13.08
N GLY A 193 0.21 6.48 13.72
CA GLY A 193 -0.70 5.37 13.47
C GLY A 193 -0.01 4.17 12.82
N PRO A 194 -0.72 3.04 12.70
CA PRO A 194 -0.16 1.80 12.17
C PRO A 194 0.34 1.95 10.72
N GLY A 195 1.46 1.32 10.43
CA GLY A 195 2.11 1.36 9.12
C GLY A 195 2.35 -0.03 8.54
N ILE A 196 2.34 -0.11 7.22
CA ILE A 196 2.60 -1.34 6.47
C ILE A 196 3.49 -1.00 5.28
N THR A 197 4.55 -1.76 5.06
CA THR A 197 5.32 -1.71 3.81
C THR A 197 5.30 -3.07 3.15
N ILE A 198 4.78 -3.14 1.93
CA ILE A 198 4.72 -4.36 1.12
C ILE A 198 5.61 -4.19 -0.10
N ARG A 199 6.69 -4.96 -0.15
CA ARG A 199 7.60 -5.03 -1.30
C ARG A 199 7.23 -6.24 -2.13
N LYS A 200 6.65 -5.98 -3.30
CA LYS A 200 6.14 -7.02 -4.18
C LYS A 200 7.30 -7.76 -4.83
N PHE A 201 7.21 -9.08 -4.86
CA PHE A 201 8.16 -9.88 -5.61
C PHE A 201 7.81 -9.80 -7.10
N SER A 202 8.72 -9.31 -7.94
CA SER A 202 8.47 -9.27 -9.38
C SER A 202 8.31 -10.70 -9.90
N LYS A 203 7.15 -11.01 -10.48
CA LYS A 203 6.91 -12.31 -11.14
C LYS A 203 7.77 -12.49 -12.38
N LYS A 204 8.19 -11.38 -13.02
CA LYS A 204 9.06 -11.40 -14.20
C LYS A 204 10.48 -11.10 -13.75
N PRO A 205 11.39 -12.09 -13.78
CA PRO A 205 12.81 -11.83 -13.58
C PRO A 205 13.31 -10.93 -14.72
N LEU A 206 14.16 -9.97 -14.39
CA LEU A 206 14.79 -9.10 -15.39
C LEU A 206 15.72 -9.93 -16.27
N THR A 207 15.63 -9.75 -17.59
CA THR A 207 16.59 -10.33 -18.52
C THR A 207 17.81 -9.42 -18.72
N ILE A 208 18.85 -9.94 -19.34
CA ILE A 208 20.02 -9.14 -19.73
C ILE A 208 19.60 -8.02 -20.68
N GLU A 209 18.71 -8.31 -21.63
CA GLU A 209 18.19 -7.32 -22.58
C GLU A 209 17.42 -6.21 -21.86
N ASP A 210 16.67 -6.54 -20.81
CA ASP A 210 16.01 -5.53 -19.96
C ASP A 210 17.04 -4.64 -19.25
N LEU A 211 18.12 -5.21 -18.71
CA LEU A 211 19.18 -4.46 -18.05
C LEU A 211 19.93 -3.53 -19.01
N ILE A 212 20.16 -3.96 -20.25
CA ILE A 212 20.74 -3.12 -21.30
C ILE A 212 19.76 -2.00 -21.67
N ARG A 213 18.47 -2.33 -21.85
CA ARG A 213 17.43 -1.35 -22.17
C ARG A 213 17.25 -0.30 -21.08
N PHE A 214 17.39 -0.67 -19.81
CA PHE A 214 17.34 0.26 -18.68
C PHE A 214 18.63 1.08 -18.51
N GLY A 215 19.68 0.78 -19.29
CA GLY A 215 20.96 1.46 -19.21
C GLY A 215 21.82 1.03 -18.00
N SER A 216 21.41 -0.03 -17.29
CA SER A 216 22.19 -0.60 -16.20
C SER A 216 23.42 -1.34 -16.73
N PHE A 217 23.30 -1.98 -17.91
CA PHE A 217 24.35 -2.73 -18.59
C PHE A 217 24.65 -2.11 -19.97
N THR A 218 25.89 -2.25 -20.44
CA THR A 218 26.20 -2.11 -21.88
C THR A 218 26.23 -3.49 -22.54
N GLU A 219 26.10 -3.54 -23.87
CA GLU A 219 26.19 -4.80 -24.61
C GLU A 219 27.56 -5.50 -24.39
N GLU A 220 28.64 -4.73 -24.29
CA GLU A 220 29.98 -5.25 -24.04
C GLU A 220 30.09 -5.84 -22.63
N PHE A 221 29.53 -5.16 -21.63
CA PHE A 221 29.53 -5.64 -20.25
C PHE A 221 28.71 -6.92 -20.11
N SER A 222 27.57 -7.01 -20.81
CA SER A 222 26.78 -8.23 -20.89
C SER A 222 27.60 -9.43 -21.39
N LYS A 223 28.32 -9.27 -22.50
CA LYS A 223 29.18 -10.34 -23.06
C LYS A 223 30.32 -10.70 -22.13
N PHE A 224 30.88 -9.73 -21.41
CA PHE A 224 31.92 -9.97 -20.41
C PHE A 224 31.38 -10.82 -19.25
N ILE A 225 30.22 -10.45 -18.69
CA ILE A 225 29.58 -11.22 -17.62
C ILE A 225 29.21 -12.62 -18.08
N GLU A 226 28.67 -12.76 -19.30
CA GLU A 226 28.36 -14.06 -19.90
C GLU A 226 29.62 -14.96 -19.97
N ALA A 227 30.74 -14.42 -20.47
CA ALA A 227 32.00 -15.14 -20.52
C ALA A 227 32.53 -15.54 -19.13
N CYS A 228 32.40 -14.67 -18.12
CA CYS A 228 32.76 -14.98 -16.74
C CYS A 228 31.91 -16.12 -16.15
N VAL A 229 30.60 -16.13 -16.43
CA VAL A 229 29.67 -17.18 -15.98
C VAL A 229 29.99 -18.52 -16.66
N ILE A 230 30.19 -18.53 -17.99
CA ILE A 230 30.58 -19.73 -18.75
C ILE A 230 31.92 -20.29 -18.26
N SER A 231 32.84 -19.40 -17.84
CA SER A 231 34.15 -19.79 -17.31
C SER A 231 34.12 -20.17 -15.82
N HIS A 232 32.94 -20.22 -15.20
CA HIS A 232 32.75 -20.56 -13.78
C HIS A 232 33.57 -19.69 -12.81
N LEU A 233 33.72 -18.40 -13.13
CA LEU A 233 34.38 -17.47 -12.21
C LEU A 233 33.47 -17.14 -11.03
N ASN A 234 34.07 -16.93 -9.86
CA ASN A 234 33.34 -16.46 -8.69
C ASN A 234 33.02 -14.98 -8.84
N ILE A 235 31.73 -14.65 -8.89
CA ILE A 235 31.23 -13.28 -9.06
C ILE A 235 30.38 -12.93 -7.84
N ILE A 236 30.66 -11.78 -7.23
CA ILE A 236 29.84 -11.22 -6.15
C ILE A 236 29.19 -9.94 -6.68
N VAL A 237 27.86 -9.88 -6.61
CA VAL A 237 27.11 -8.66 -6.89
C VAL A 237 26.94 -7.90 -5.57
N SER A 238 27.41 -6.66 -5.53
CA SER A 238 27.31 -5.80 -4.36
C SER A 238 26.58 -4.50 -4.72
N GLY A 239 25.73 -4.03 -3.81
CA GLY A 239 24.92 -2.82 -3.94
C GLY A 239 24.20 -2.53 -2.63
N GLY A 240 23.75 -1.28 -2.45
CA GLY A 240 23.02 -0.78 -1.28
C GLY A 240 21.78 -0.01 -1.70
#